data_AF-A0AAW9W990-F1
#
_entry.id   AF-A0AAW9W990-F1
#
_cell.length_a   1.000
_cell.length_b   1.000
_cell.length_c   1.000
_cell.angle_alpha   90.00
_cell.angle_beta   90.00
_cell.angle_gamma   90.00
#
_symmetry.space_group_name_H-M   'P 1'
#
loop_
_entity.id
_entity.type
_entity.pdbx_description
1 polymer ?
#
loop_
_entity_poly.entity_id
_entity_poly.type
_entity_poly.pdbx_seq_one_letter_code
_entity_poly.pdbx_strand_id
1 'polypeptide(L)'
;RTSPHLLPFFEKNVTLTDDLALDDGVMNTYFQLWMTSPDKILADLSQRFVNRKVFKSITFSQEDQDQLASMRKLAEDIGFDPDYYTA
;
A
#
# COMPACT_ATOMS: atom_id res chain seq x y z
N ARG A 1 -0.09 -18.09 4.07
CA ARG A 1 -0.05 -16.75 4.70
C ARG A 1 -1.30 -16.04 4.25
N THR A 2 -2.36 -16.17 5.02
CA THR A 2 -3.72 -16.05 4.52
C THR A 2 -4.37 -14.83 5.13
N SER A 3 -4.91 -13.97 4.27
CA SER A 3 -5.87 -12.93 4.60
C SER A 3 -7.26 -13.38 4.15
N PRO A 4 -7.85 -14.42 4.77
CA PRO A 4 -9.05 -15.07 4.24
C PRO A 4 -10.23 -14.11 4.09
N HIS A 5 -10.38 -13.15 5.01
CA HIS A 5 -11.46 -12.15 4.92
C HIS A 5 -11.26 -11.15 3.77
N LEU A 6 -10.06 -11.07 3.17
CA LEU A 6 -9.81 -10.22 1.99
C LEU A 6 -9.96 -10.97 0.65
N LEU A 7 -10.02 -12.30 0.65
CA LEU A 7 -10.14 -13.07 -0.60
C LEU A 7 -11.42 -12.72 -1.39
N PRO A 8 -12.63 -12.62 -0.77
CA PRO A 8 -13.84 -12.24 -1.51
C PRO A 8 -13.73 -10.87 -2.18
N PHE A 9 -13.00 -9.94 -1.56
CA PHE A 9 -12.74 -8.60 -2.10
C PHE A 9 -11.80 -8.66 -3.30
N PHE A 10 -10.70 -9.42 -3.21
CA PHE A 10 -9.75 -9.59 -4.32
C PHE A 10 -10.38 -10.32 -5.52
N GLU A 11 -11.24 -11.29 -5.27
CA GLU A 11 -11.97 -12.06 -6.28
C GLU A 11 -13.21 -11.32 -6.82
N LYS A 12 -13.55 -10.15 -6.24
CA LYS A 12 -14.73 -9.35 -6.57
C LYS A 12 -16.05 -10.13 -6.42
N ASN A 13 -16.12 -11.02 -5.44
CA ASN A 13 -17.27 -11.85 -5.12
C ASN A 13 -17.66 -11.70 -3.64
N VAL A 14 -17.75 -10.45 -3.19
CA VAL A 14 -18.01 -10.11 -1.78
C VAL A 14 -19.49 -10.21 -1.45
N THR A 15 -19.81 -10.82 -0.30
CA THR A 15 -21.16 -10.82 0.26
C THR A 15 -21.29 -9.83 1.41
N LEU A 16 -22.52 -9.48 1.79
CA LEU A 16 -22.76 -8.65 2.98
C LEU A 16 -22.13 -9.24 4.24
N THR A 17 -22.11 -10.56 4.37
CA THR A 17 -21.49 -11.25 5.51
C THR A 17 -19.98 -11.06 5.53
N ASP A 18 -19.32 -11.04 4.35
CA ASP A 18 -17.89 -10.80 4.23
C ASP A 18 -17.54 -9.35 4.61
N ASP A 19 -18.33 -8.39 4.13
CA ASP A 19 -18.20 -6.96 4.49
C ASP A 19 -18.33 -6.75 6.00
N LEU A 20 -19.34 -7.35 6.63
CA LEU A 20 -19.56 -7.23 8.07
C LEU A 20 -18.50 -7.95 8.91
N ALA A 21 -17.75 -8.89 8.32
CA ALA A 21 -16.67 -9.61 9.00
C ALA A 21 -15.32 -8.89 8.92
N LEU A 22 -15.20 -7.81 8.14
CA LEU A 22 -13.98 -7.05 7.98
C LEU A 22 -14.01 -5.78 8.84
N ASP A 23 -13.06 -5.66 9.76
CA ASP A 23 -12.85 -4.45 10.57
C ASP A 23 -11.37 -4.04 10.61
N ASP A 24 -11.10 -2.89 11.24
CA ASP A 24 -9.74 -2.35 11.38
C ASP A 24 -8.79 -3.30 12.13
N GLY A 25 -9.31 -4.10 13.08
CA GLY A 25 -8.53 -5.08 13.83
C GLY A 25 -8.09 -6.26 12.97
N VAL A 26 -9.00 -6.75 12.11
CA VAL A 26 -8.69 -7.77 11.10
C VAL A 26 -7.63 -7.25 10.13
N MET A 27 -7.80 -6.03 9.61
CA MET A 27 -6.82 -5.39 8.72
C MET A 27 -5.46 -5.21 9.39
N ASN A 28 -5.42 -4.72 10.63
CA ASN A 28 -4.17 -4.57 11.37
C ASN A 28 -3.45 -5.91 11.57
N THR A 29 -4.20 -6.98 11.83
CA THR A 29 -3.64 -8.33 11.97
C THR A 29 -2.97 -8.78 10.67
N TYR A 30 -3.59 -8.53 9.52
CA TYR A 30 -3.00 -8.85 8.22
C TYR A 30 -1.76 -8.01 7.92
N PHE A 31 -1.78 -6.70 8.17
CA PHE A 31 -0.59 -5.86 8.00
C PHE A 31 0.56 -6.32 8.91
N GLN A 32 0.29 -6.68 10.16
CA GLN A 32 1.33 -7.21 11.05
C GLN A 32 1.95 -8.51 10.52
N LEU A 33 1.14 -9.44 10.01
CA LEU A 33 1.62 -10.67 9.38
C LEU A 33 2.46 -10.37 8.13
N TRP A 34 2.00 -9.44 7.30
CA TRP A 34 2.64 -9.09 6.03
C TRP A 34 3.95 -8.34 6.18
N MET A 35 4.27 -7.75 7.35
CA MET A 35 5.58 -7.14 7.61
C MET A 35 6.78 -8.07 7.35
N THR A 36 6.56 -9.39 7.38
CA THR A 36 7.59 -10.42 7.13
C THR A 36 7.37 -11.18 5.81
N SER A 37 6.54 -10.64 4.91
CA SER A 37 6.28 -11.19 3.57
C SER A 37 7.59 -11.38 2.78
N PRO A 38 7.74 -12.45 1.97
CA PRO A 38 8.84 -12.54 1.00
C PRO A 38 8.73 -11.46 -0.09
N ASP A 39 7.53 -10.95 -0.35
CA ASP A 39 7.32 -9.79 -1.20
C ASP A 39 7.80 -8.53 -0.46
N LYS A 40 8.85 -7.90 -0.99
CA LYS A 40 9.52 -6.76 -0.36
C LYS A 40 8.64 -5.51 -0.32
N ILE A 41 7.82 -5.27 -1.35
CA ILE A 41 6.95 -4.09 -1.41
C ILE A 41 5.83 -4.26 -0.37
N LEU A 42 5.16 -5.40 -0.36
CA LEU A 42 4.13 -5.70 0.62
C LEU A 42 4.67 -5.63 2.06
N ALA A 43 5.87 -6.18 2.29
CA ALA A 43 6.52 -6.12 3.59
C ALA A 43 6.82 -4.67 4.02
N ASP A 44 7.41 -3.86 3.15
CA ASP A 44 7.75 -2.46 3.46
C ASP A 44 6.51 -1.60 3.70
N LEU A 45 5.50 -1.67 2.81
CA LEU A 45 4.26 -0.91 2.95
C LEU A 45 3.50 -1.30 4.24
N SER A 46 3.46 -2.59 4.57
CA SER A 46 2.86 -3.06 5.82
C SER A 46 3.62 -2.56 7.04
N GLN A 47 4.96 -2.59 7.01
CA GLN A 47 5.79 -2.04 8.07
C GLN A 47 5.61 -0.53 8.22
N ARG A 48 5.46 0.21 7.12
CA ARG A 48 5.21 1.65 7.16
C ARG A 48 3.89 1.97 7.84
N PHE A 49 2.83 1.24 7.49
CA PHE A 49 1.51 1.41 8.10
C PHE A 49 1.56 1.13 9.60
N VAL A 50 2.02 -0.06 10.00
CA VAL A 50 2.05 -0.50 11.41
C VAL A 50 2.97 0.38 12.27
N ASN A 51 4.13 0.79 11.75
CA ASN A 51 5.12 1.58 12.49
C ASN A 51 5.02 3.10 12.23
N ARG A 52 3.94 3.58 11.60
CA ARG A 52 3.67 4.99 11.34
C ARG A 52 4.81 5.72 10.59
N LYS A 53 5.40 5.08 9.58
CA LYS A 53 6.39 5.69 8.67
C LYS A 53 5.71 6.24 7.42
N VAL A 54 5.09 7.41 7.56
CA VAL A 54 4.29 8.07 6.52
C VAL A 54 5.17 8.56 5.35
N PHE A 55 4.64 8.50 4.12
CA PHE A 55 5.28 9.11 2.96
C PHE A 55 5.43 10.63 3.09
N LYS A 56 6.45 11.17 2.44
CA LYS A 56 6.60 12.62 2.33
C LYS A 56 5.71 13.12 1.19
N SER A 57 5.03 14.23 1.43
CA SER A 57 4.22 14.90 0.42
C SER A 57 4.75 16.31 0.16
N ILE A 58 4.58 16.78 -1.07
CA ILE A 58 4.80 18.16 -1.48
C ILE A 58 3.55 18.65 -2.21
N THR A 59 3.29 19.95 -2.15
CA THR A 59 2.23 20.60 -2.93
C THR A 59 2.80 21.05 -4.26
N PHE A 60 2.05 20.83 -5.34
CA PHE A 60 2.42 21.22 -6.70
C PHE A 60 1.20 21.76 -7.44
N SER A 61 1.45 22.53 -8.50
CA SER A 61 0.43 23.07 -9.39
C SER A 61 0.38 22.30 -10.72
N GLN A 62 -0.62 22.57 -11.56
CA GLN A 62 -0.70 21.95 -12.89
C GLN A 62 0.52 22.30 -13.78
N GLU A 63 1.21 23.40 -13.50
CA GLU A 63 2.41 23.84 -14.22
C GLU A 63 3.64 22.99 -13.86
N ASP A 64 3.61 22.27 -12.73
CA ASP A 64 4.73 21.47 -12.23
C ASP A 64 4.68 20.00 -12.68
N GLN A 65 3.78 19.63 -13.61
CA GLN A 65 3.60 18.26 -14.07
C GLN A 65 4.89 17.61 -14.60
N ASP A 66 5.72 18.38 -15.32
CA ASP A 66 7.01 17.89 -15.84
C ASP A 66 8.00 17.57 -14.70
N GLN A 67 7.91 18.29 -13.58
CA GLN A 67 8.73 18.04 -12.39
C GLN A 67 8.27 16.74 -11.69
N LEU A 68 6.97 16.45 -11.68
CA LEU A 68 6.45 15.19 -11.12
C LEU A 68 6.97 13.97 -11.89
N ALA A 69 6.96 14.02 -13.23
CA ALA A 69 7.52 12.96 -14.05
C ALA A 69 8.99 12.71 -13.72
N SER A 70 9.76 13.79 -13.50
CA SER A 70 11.16 13.72 -13.09
C SER A 70 11.32 13.11 -11.69
N MET A 71 10.44 13.45 -10.75
CA MET A 71 10.45 12.87 -9.40
C MET A 71 10.12 11.38 -9.38
N ARG A 72 9.14 10.92 -10.18
CA ARG A 72 8.81 9.50 -10.32
C ARG A 72 10.01 8.71 -10.83
N LYS A 73 10.70 9.25 -11.85
CA LYS A 73 11.91 8.64 -12.38
C LYS A 73 13.04 8.56 -11.35
N LEU A 74 13.24 9.62 -10.56
CA LEU A 74 14.23 9.61 -9.47
C LEU A 74 13.91 8.56 -8.41
N ALA A 75 12.63 8.32 -8.09
CA ALA A 75 12.23 7.25 -7.17
C ALA A 75 12.55 5.86 -7.73
N GLU A 76 12.26 5.65 -9.02
CA GLU A 76 12.59 4.40 -9.73
C GLU A 76 14.10 4.14 -9.74
N ASP A 77 14.91 5.16 -10.06
CA ASP A 77 16.37 5.07 -10.16
C ASP A 77 17.03 4.66 -8.83
N ILE A 78 16.41 4.95 -7.69
CA ILE A 78 16.88 4.54 -6.35
C ILE A 78 16.23 3.25 -5.84
N GLY A 79 15.43 2.57 -6.67
CA GLY A 79 14.85 1.26 -6.40
C GLY A 79 13.46 1.28 -5.73
N PHE A 80 12.78 2.43 -5.72
CA PHE A 80 11.37 2.50 -5.31
C PHE A 80 10.47 2.44 -6.53
N ASP A 81 9.62 1.42 -6.61
CA ASP A 81 8.61 1.30 -7.66
C ASP A 81 7.65 2.51 -7.62
N PRO A 82 7.62 3.35 -8.66
CA PRO A 82 6.79 4.55 -8.68
C PRO A 82 5.30 4.28 -8.45
N ASP A 83 4.80 3.12 -8.86
CA ASP A 83 3.36 2.80 -8.75
C ASP A 83 2.93 2.52 -7.30
N TYR A 84 3.87 2.21 -6.42
CA TYR A 84 3.61 1.95 -4.99
C TYR A 84 4.12 3.05 -4.07
N TYR A 85 5.16 3.77 -4.48
CA TYR A 85 5.89 4.72 -3.62
C TYR A 85 5.68 6.19 -4.02
N THR A 86 4.98 6.46 -5.13
CA THR A 86 4.69 7.82 -5.60
C THR A 86 3.23 7.96 -6.04
N ALA A 87 2.75 9.20 -6.20
CA ALA A 87 1.42 9.53 -6.70
C ALA A 87 1.47 9.86 -8.20
#